data_AF-A0AAW0JDF2-F1
#
_entry.id   AF-A0AAW0JDF2-F1
#
_cell.length_a   1.000
_cell.length_b   1.000
_cell.length_c   1.000
_cell.angle_alpha   90.00
_cell.angle_beta   90.00
_cell.angle_gamma   90.00
#
_symmetry.space_group_name_H-M   'P 1'
#
loop_
_entity.id
_entity.type
_entity.pdbx_description
1 polymer ?
#
loop_
_entity_poly.entity_id
_entity_poly.type
_entity_poly.pdbx_seq_one_letter_code
_entity_poly.pdbx_strand_id
1 'polypeptide(L)' 'MESYYLNNFEVKPKHSSEEALQKWRKLCGFVKNPKRRFRFTANLSKRYEAQAMRRTNQIVNAVGLLTLWGC' A
#
# COMPACT_ATOMS: atom_id res chain seq x y z
N MET A 1 -23.00 -38.17 -11.10
CA MET A 1 -21.76 -38.05 -11.91
C MET A 1 -20.54 -37.90 -11.01
N GLU A 2 -20.57 -37.10 -9.95
CA GLU A 2 -19.47 -36.97 -8.97
C GLU A 2 -19.03 -38.30 -8.32
N SER A 3 -19.98 -39.19 -8.01
CA SER A 3 -19.71 -40.48 -7.36
C SER A 3 -18.91 -41.47 -8.23
N TYR A 4 -18.99 -41.38 -9.56
CA TYR A 4 -18.24 -42.27 -10.47
C TYR A 4 -16.74 -41.92 -10.49
N TYR A 5 -16.42 -40.62 -10.40
CA TYR A 5 -15.04 -40.16 -10.37
C TYR A 5 -14.37 -40.46 -9.02
N LEU A 6 -15.11 -40.31 -7.90
CA LEU A 6 -14.59 -40.54 -6.56
C LEU A 6 -14.26 -42.02 -6.29
N ASN A 7 -15.03 -42.95 -6.87
CA ASN A 7 -14.86 -44.39 -6.65
C ASN A 7 -13.82 -45.04 -7.59
N ASN A 8 -13.59 -44.48 -8.78
CA ASN A 8 -12.69 -45.07 -9.77
C ASN A 8 -11.32 -44.41 -9.84
N PHE A 9 -11.15 -43.22 -9.28
CA PHE A 9 -9.90 -42.47 -9.34
C PHE A 9 -9.63 -41.81 -7.98
N GLU A 10 -8.44 -42.04 -7.42
CA GLU A 10 -7.92 -41.27 -6.28
C GLU A 10 -7.58 -39.83 -6.71
N VAL A 11 -8.60 -39.06 -7.10
CA VAL A 11 -8.43 -37.66 -7.52
C VAL A 11 -8.41 -36.80 -6.26
N LYS A 12 -7.23 -36.22 -5.98
CA LYS A 12 -7.11 -35.21 -4.93
C LYS A 12 -8.06 -34.04 -5.23
N PRO A 13 -8.82 -33.55 -4.25
CA PRO A 13 -9.74 -32.44 -4.46
C PRO A 13 -9.00 -31.22 -5.00
N LYS A 14 -9.57 -30.57 -6.01
CA LYS A 14 -9.01 -29.38 -6.68
C LYS A 14 -8.79 -28.22 -5.71
N HIS A 15 -9.60 -28.16 -4.66
CA HIS A 15 -9.53 -27.15 -3.62
C HIS A 15 -8.92 -27.74 -2.35
N SER A 16 -7.97 -27.01 -1.79
CA SER A 16 -7.39 -27.35 -0.49
C SER A 16 -8.48 -27.34 0.59
N SER A 17 -8.32 -28.16 1.63
CA SER A 17 -9.25 -28.17 2.75
C SER A 17 -9.36 -26.78 3.38
N GLU A 18 -10.52 -26.48 3.96
CA GLU A 18 -10.77 -25.18 4.58
C GLU A 18 -9.74 -24.86 5.68
N GLU A 19 -9.29 -25.87 6.40
CA GLU A 19 -8.19 -25.78 7.39
C GLU A 19 -6.87 -25.34 6.76
N ALA A 20 -6.52 -25.87 5.60
CA ALA A 20 -5.30 -25.50 4.89
C ALA A 20 -5.39 -24.05 4.39
N LEU A 21 -6.56 -23.63 3.90
CA LEU A 21 -6.82 -22.23 3.54
C LEU A 21 -6.74 -21.30 4.76
N GLN A 22 -7.26 -21.72 5.91
CA GLN A 22 -7.19 -20.95 7.15
C GLN A 22 -5.75 -20.79 7.65
N LYS A 23 -4.94 -21.86 7.57
CA LYS A 23 -3.49 -21.81 7.86
C LYS A 23 -2.78 -20.82 6.94
N TRP A 24 -3.05 -20.85 5.64
CA TRP A 24 -2.50 -19.90 4.66
C TRP A 24 -2.89 -18.45 4.97
N ARG A 25 -4.17 -18.19 5.25
CA ARG A 25 -4.65 -16.85 5.63
C ARG A 25 -3.98 -16.34 6.92
N LYS A 26 -3.81 -17.20 7.93
CA LYS A 26 -3.11 -16.86 9.17
C LYS A 26 -1.64 -16.52 8.93
N LEU A 27 -0.97 -17.26 8.04
CA LEU A 27 0.42 -17.01 7.64
C LEU A 27 0.59 -15.73 6.83
N CYS A 28 -0.28 -15.48 5.85
CA CYS A 28 -0.24 -14.28 5.00
C CYS A 28 -0.76 -13.01 5.70
N GLY A 29 -1.58 -13.18 6.74
CA GLY A 29 -2.12 -12.11 7.58
C GLY A 29 -1.08 -11.42 8.45
N PHE A 30 0.09 -12.02 8.66
CA PHE A 30 1.23 -11.40 9.34
C PHE A 30 2.32 -11.07 8.32
N VAL A 31 2.46 -9.80 7.93
CA VAL A 31 3.61 -9.41 7.10
C VAL A 31 4.84 -9.50 7.98
N LYS A 32 5.68 -10.50 7.68
CA LYS A 32 6.97 -10.77 8.34
C LYS A 32 7.92 -9.56 8.38
N ASN A 33 7.62 -8.51 7.60
CA ASN A 33 8.32 -7.23 7.58
C ASN A 33 7.39 -6.06 7.96
N PRO A 34 7.16 -5.80 9.26
CA PRO A 34 6.29 -4.71 9.72
C PRO A 34 6.64 -3.34 9.13
N LYS A 35 7.92 -3.07 8.83
CA LYS A 35 8.39 -1.83 8.17
C LYS A 35 7.80 -1.64 6.77
N ARG A 36 7.44 -2.71 6.04
CA ARG A 36 6.75 -2.61 4.73
C ARG A 36 5.24 -2.46 4.81
N ARG A 37 4.62 -2.68 5.98
CA ARG A 37 3.17 -2.50 6.19
C ARG A 37 2.76 -1.05 6.40
N PHE A 38 3.71 -0.18 6.69
CA PHE A 38 3.50 1.26 6.71
C PHE A 38 3.60 1.83 5.30
N ARG A 39 2.61 1.51 4.46
CA ARG A 39 2.35 2.30 3.24
C ARG A 39 1.51 3.55 3.55
N PHE A 40 0.94 3.61 4.76
CA PHE A 40 -0.10 4.57 5.16
C PHE A 40 0.15 5.37 6.45
N THR A 41 1.27 5.20 7.16
CA THR A 41 1.80 6.37 7.89
C THR A 41 2.46 7.26 6.86
N ALA A 42 1.62 7.94 6.07
CA ALA A 42 2.07 9.04 5.26
C ALA A 42 2.92 9.94 6.17
N ASN A 43 4.13 10.29 5.74
CA ASN A 43 4.97 11.27 6.43
C ASN A 43 4.24 12.63 6.43
N LEU A 44 3.24 12.79 7.30
CA LEU A 44 2.39 13.96 7.37
C LEU A 44 3.23 15.20 7.68
N SER A 45 4.22 15.07 8.59
CA SER A 45 5.22 16.11 8.86
C SER A 45 5.91 16.61 7.60
N LYS A 46 6.50 15.70 6.81
CA LYS A 46 7.18 16.05 5.55
C LYS A 46 6.26 16.70 4.51
N ARG A 47 4.96 16.36 4.53
CA ARG A 47 3.97 16.99 3.64
C ARG A 47 3.69 18.44 4.06
N TYR A 48 3.52 18.69 5.36
CA TYR A 48 3.32 20.03 5.88
C TYR A 48 4.56 20.91 5.65
N GLU A 49 5.75 20.39 5.90
CA GLU A 49 7.03 21.08 5.62
C GLU A 49 7.16 21.45 4.13
N ALA A 50 6.91 20.50 3.23
CA ALA A 50 6.96 20.75 1.79
C ALA A 50 5.91 21.78 1.32
N GLN A 51 4.72 21.78 1.92
CA GLN A 51 3.68 22.76 1.62
C GLN A 51 4.05 24.16 2.13
N ALA A 52 4.64 24.26 3.32
CA ALA A 52 5.14 25.52 3.86
C ALA A 52 6.24 26.12 2.97
N MET A 53 7.23 25.32 2.56
CA MET A 53 8.30 25.75 1.65
C MET A 53 7.78 26.24 0.29
N ARG A 54 6.75 25.58 -0.26
CA ARG A 54 6.14 26.02 -1.52
C ARG A 54 5.49 27.40 -1.39
N ARG A 55 4.79 27.65 -0.27
CA ARG A 55 4.17 28.95 0.00
C ARG A 55 5.21 30.06 0.16
N THR A 56 6.30 29.81 0.90
CA THR A 56 7.37 30.80 1.06
C THR A 56 8.05 31.11 -0.27
N ASN A 57 8.31 30.11 -1.10
CA ASN A 57 8.92 30.31 -2.42
C ASN A 57 8.01 31.09 -3.37
N GLN A 58 6.70 30.87 -3.33
CA GLN A 58 5.74 31.65 -4.12
C GLN A 58 5.76 33.14 -3.75
N ILE A 59 5.84 33.44 -2.45
CA ILE A 59 5.93 34.83 -1.95
C ILE A 59 7.24 35.47 -2.36
N VAL A 60 8.38 34.79 -2.15
CA VAL A 60 9.71 35.31 -2.54
C VAL A 60 9.79 35.56 -4.04
N ASN A 61 9.24 34.67 -4.87
CA ASN A 61 9.19 34.86 -6.31
C ASN A 61 8.32 36.06 -6.71
N ALA A 62 7.15 36.22 -6.09
CA ALA A 62 6.27 37.35 -6.37
C ALA A 62 6.91 38.69 -5.96
N VAL A 63 7.54 38.74 -4.78
CA VAL A 63 8.25 39.94 -4.30
C VAL A 63 9.45 40.24 -5.20
N GLY A 64 10.25 39.22 -5.56
CA GLY A 64 11.39 39.38 -6.47
C GLY A 64 11.00 39.92 -7.84
N LEU A 65 9.90 39.42 -8.41
CA LEU A 65 9.36 39.91 -9.67
C LEU A 65 8.88 41.36 -9.57
N LEU A 66 8.20 41.73 -8.48
CA LEU A 66 7.78 43.11 -8.22
C LEU A 66 8.97 44.06 -8.05
N THR A 67 10.04 43.63 -7.37
CA THR A 67 11.26 44.44 -7.20
C THR A 67 12.06 44.59 -8.50
N LEU A 68 12.00 43.60 -9.40
CA LEU A 68 12.69 43.65 -10.70
C LEU A 68 11.92 44.45 -11.75
N TRP A 69 10.60 44.56 -11.63
CA TRP A 69 9.74 45.33 -12.54
C TRP A 69 9.40 46.73 -12.02
N GLY A 70 9.71 47.04 -10.76
CA GLY A 70 9.39 48.31 -10.09
C GLY A 70 10.54 49.32 -9.98
N CYS A 71 11.66 49.10 -10.68
CA CYS A 71 12.79 50.03 -10.79
C CYS A 71 13.05 50.36 -12.26
#